data_AF-A0A3D2P742-F1
#
_entry.id   AF-A0A3D2P742-F1
#
_cell.length_a   1.000
_cell.length_b   1.000
_cell.length_c   1.000
_cell.angle_alpha   90.00
_cell.angle_beta   90.00
_cell.angle_gamma   90.00
#
_symmetry.space_group_name_H-M   'P 1'
#
loop_
_entity.id
_entity.type
_entity.pdbx_description
1 polymer ?
#
loop_
_entity_poly.entity_id
_entity_poly.type
_entity_poly.pdbx_seq_one_letter_code
_entity_poly.pdbx_strand_id
1 'polypeptide(L)'
;IIPWVEIQENLTRKIKKVPLSFVSYAQKISNCCYPCHFLSSSSGMAAHTVFDEAVKRGALEIIERDAILIHWFNKIKPKRIILGHTLDYTETLSTNLEKLGYELILADLTLDTMPVVIAMAVKKDGEFPFFAGAASYERKIDAIKKAEEELEFTVSQRMKHRNKLRQKIKDTSLKEIREPTDHEALYLKPEMFKHLKFLFEGPVHRVSENELYDKTDLYSVLGAGGFKLYHLDMTAREVRQLELGIKVVRAIIPGFVPITFGYGQEPLGMRRIYETPVKIGLRNKKITETEIINNYLPHFFP
;
A
#
# COMPACT_ATOMS: atom_id res chain seq x y z
N ILE A 1 -13.60 -25.64 -15.08
CA ILE A 1 -13.22 -26.06 -13.71
C ILE A 1 -12.30 -24.98 -13.14
N ILE A 2 -12.59 -24.42 -11.96
CA ILE A 2 -11.71 -23.42 -11.33
C ILE A 2 -10.69 -24.19 -10.46
N PRO A 3 -9.36 -24.02 -10.65
CA PRO A 3 -8.36 -24.64 -9.79
C PRO A 3 -8.31 -23.97 -8.40
N TRP A 4 -8.12 -24.77 -7.35
CA TRP A 4 -8.08 -24.32 -5.95
C TRP A 4 -6.77 -24.72 -5.27
N VAL A 5 -6.30 -23.89 -4.35
CA VAL A 5 -5.13 -24.14 -3.50
C VAL A 5 -5.52 -24.05 -2.03
N GLU A 6 -4.85 -24.82 -1.19
CA GLU A 6 -5.05 -24.80 0.25
C GLU A 6 -4.31 -23.65 0.91
N ILE A 7 -4.99 -22.98 1.85
CA ILE A 7 -4.45 -21.91 2.68
C ILE A 7 -4.71 -22.27 4.14
N GLN A 8 -3.85 -21.82 5.04
CA GLN A 8 -3.95 -22.10 6.46
C GLN A 8 -4.27 -20.83 7.24
N GLU A 9 -5.25 -20.90 8.14
CA GLU A 9 -5.56 -19.80 9.05
C GLU A 9 -4.52 -19.75 10.17
N ASN A 10 -4.02 -18.55 10.48
CA ASN A 10 -2.82 -18.33 11.28
C ASN A 10 -2.95 -18.83 12.73
N LEU A 11 -4.10 -18.59 13.39
CA LEU A 11 -4.30 -18.88 14.81
C LEU A 11 -4.80 -20.31 15.08
N THR A 12 -5.85 -20.69 14.37
CA THR A 12 -6.57 -21.97 14.51
C THR A 12 -5.98 -23.08 13.67
N ARG A 13 -5.04 -22.77 12.76
CA ARG A 13 -4.41 -23.72 11.82
C ARG A 13 -5.40 -24.44 10.89
N LYS A 14 -6.66 -23.98 10.83
CA LYS A 14 -7.70 -24.54 9.96
C LYS A 14 -7.35 -24.34 8.49
N ILE A 15 -7.52 -25.39 7.71
CA ILE A 15 -7.32 -25.34 6.26
C ILE A 15 -8.58 -24.81 5.56
N LYS A 16 -8.38 -23.91 4.61
CA LYS A 16 -9.38 -23.39 3.67
C LYS A 16 -8.83 -23.48 2.25
N LYS A 17 -9.67 -23.19 1.25
CA LYS A 17 -9.26 -23.18 -0.16
C LYS A 17 -9.58 -21.83 -0.79
N VAL A 18 -8.68 -21.35 -1.64
CA VAL A 18 -8.89 -20.17 -2.50
C VAL A 18 -8.61 -20.53 -3.96
N PRO A 19 -9.20 -19.82 -4.94
CA PRO A 19 -8.88 -20.06 -6.33
C PRO A 19 -7.40 -19.79 -6.60
N LEU A 20 -6.76 -20.60 -7.45
CA LEU A 20 -5.34 -20.45 -7.79
C LEU A 20 -5.01 -19.04 -8.34
N SER A 21 -5.97 -18.40 -9.03
CA SER A 21 -5.86 -17.04 -9.54
C SER A 21 -5.60 -15.97 -8.46
N PHE A 22 -5.89 -16.25 -7.20
CA PHE A 22 -5.67 -15.30 -6.09
C PHE A 22 -4.23 -15.27 -5.58
N VAL A 23 -3.45 -16.32 -5.85
CA VAL A 23 -2.12 -16.50 -5.24
C VAL A 23 -1.00 -16.67 -6.26
N SER A 24 -1.32 -16.77 -7.55
CA SER A 24 -0.34 -17.10 -8.59
C SER A 24 -0.42 -16.15 -9.78
N TYR A 25 0.76 -15.72 -10.23
CA TYR A 25 0.95 -15.05 -11.52
C TYR A 25 0.99 -16.02 -12.70
N ALA A 26 0.88 -17.34 -12.49
CA ALA A 26 1.00 -18.36 -13.54
C ALA A 26 0.03 -18.16 -14.73
N GLN A 27 -0.99 -17.33 -14.55
CA GLN A 27 -1.94 -16.93 -15.59
C GLN A 27 -1.40 -15.88 -16.57
N LYS A 28 -0.35 -15.11 -16.21
CA LYS A 28 0.43 -14.30 -17.17
C LYS A 28 1.38 -15.15 -18.01
N ILE A 29 1.68 -16.37 -17.57
CA ILE A 29 2.72 -17.24 -18.14
C ILE A 29 2.11 -18.34 -19.03
N SER A 30 0.83 -18.67 -18.87
CA SER A 30 0.14 -19.69 -19.65
C SER A 30 -1.12 -19.12 -20.29
N ASN A 31 -1.38 -19.45 -21.57
CA ASN A 31 -2.67 -19.26 -22.27
C ASN A 31 -3.78 -20.10 -21.61
N CYS A 32 -3.99 -19.92 -20.31
CA CYS A 32 -4.91 -20.72 -19.52
C CYS A 32 -6.34 -20.26 -19.80
N CYS A 33 -7.12 -21.11 -20.47
CA CYS A 33 -8.52 -20.85 -20.86
C CYS A 33 -9.53 -20.83 -19.69
N TYR A 34 -9.11 -20.47 -18.47
CA TYR A 34 -10.03 -20.35 -17.34
C TYR A 34 -10.53 -18.91 -17.22
N PRO A 35 -11.82 -18.68 -16.94
CA PRO A 35 -12.33 -17.33 -16.73
C PRO A 35 -11.59 -16.66 -15.57
N CYS A 36 -10.89 -15.57 -15.88
CA CYS A 36 -10.10 -14.82 -14.92
C CYS A 36 -11.02 -13.82 -14.21
N HIS A 37 -11.41 -14.15 -12.98
CA HIS A 37 -12.27 -13.29 -12.16
C HIS A 37 -11.47 -12.30 -11.30
N PHE A 38 -10.13 -12.42 -11.27
CA PHE A 38 -9.26 -11.57 -10.47
C PHE A 38 -7.83 -11.53 -11.04
N LEU A 39 -7.26 -10.33 -11.20
CA LEU A 39 -5.86 -10.15 -11.57
C LEU A 39 -5.00 -10.12 -10.30
N SER A 40 -4.19 -11.17 -10.08
CA SER A 40 -3.30 -11.21 -8.92
C SER A 40 -2.26 -10.07 -8.95
N SER A 41 -2.19 -9.32 -7.86
CA SER A 41 -1.07 -8.42 -7.55
C SER A 41 -0.09 -9.11 -6.60
N SER A 42 0.98 -8.41 -6.21
CA SER A 42 1.97 -8.90 -5.25
C SER A 42 1.45 -8.82 -3.81
N SER A 43 0.27 -8.24 -3.57
CA SER A 43 -0.27 -7.96 -2.23
C SER A 43 -0.14 -9.11 -1.27
N GLY A 44 0.56 -8.86 -0.16
CA GLY A 44 0.73 -9.84 0.91
C GLY A 44 1.78 -10.90 0.62
N MET A 45 2.56 -10.77 -0.45
CA MET A 45 3.78 -11.57 -0.65
C MET A 45 4.90 -11.00 0.22
N ALA A 46 5.56 -11.84 1.00
CA ALA A 46 6.74 -11.44 1.74
C ALA A 46 7.74 -12.60 1.86
N ALA A 47 9.01 -12.24 2.01
CA ALA A 47 10.08 -13.18 2.24
C ALA A 47 10.82 -12.86 3.55
N HIS A 48 11.17 -13.89 4.31
CA HIS A 48 11.96 -13.76 5.54
C HIS A 48 12.64 -15.09 5.86
N THR A 49 13.68 -15.07 6.70
CA THR A 49 14.31 -16.30 7.24
C THR A 49 13.48 -16.98 8.34
N VAL A 50 12.40 -16.33 8.78
CA VAL A 50 11.49 -16.79 9.83
C VAL A 50 10.08 -16.74 9.26
N PHE A 51 9.38 -17.87 9.26
CA PHE A 51 8.09 -18.01 8.60
C PHE A 51 7.04 -17.03 9.14
N ASP A 52 6.90 -16.93 10.46
CA ASP A 52 5.92 -16.05 11.09
C ASP A 52 6.19 -14.57 10.82
N GLU A 53 7.46 -14.16 10.68
CA GLU A 53 7.80 -12.81 10.25
C GLU A 53 7.46 -12.56 8.78
N ALA A 54 7.64 -13.55 7.88
CA ALA A 54 7.14 -13.42 6.51
C ALA A 54 5.60 -13.27 6.48
N VAL A 55 4.87 -14.06 7.28
CA VAL A 55 3.40 -13.92 7.44
C VAL A 55 3.03 -12.52 7.93
N LYS A 56 3.69 -12.03 8.99
CA LYS A 56 3.46 -10.71 9.57
C LYS A 56 3.73 -9.59 8.56
N ARG A 57 4.84 -9.64 7.83
CA ARG A 57 5.19 -8.66 6.78
C ARG A 57 4.15 -8.61 5.67
N GLY A 58 3.71 -9.77 5.18
CA GLY A 58 2.64 -9.84 4.19
C GLY A 58 1.31 -9.26 4.70
N ALA A 59 0.96 -9.52 5.96
CA ALA A 59 -0.24 -8.95 6.58
C ALA A 59 -0.17 -7.43 6.71
N LEU A 60 0.98 -6.88 7.15
CA LEU A 60 1.19 -5.43 7.26
C LEU A 60 1.08 -4.73 5.90
N GLU A 61 1.64 -5.31 4.84
CA GLU A 61 1.51 -4.78 3.47
C GLU A 61 0.05 -4.75 3.00
N ILE A 62 -0.77 -5.76 3.36
CA ILE A 62 -2.21 -5.74 3.05
C ILE A 62 -2.91 -4.57 3.77
N ILE A 63 -2.56 -4.33 5.03
CA ILE A 63 -3.15 -3.25 5.85
C ILE A 63 -2.76 -1.87 5.31
N GLU A 64 -1.51 -1.71 4.89
CA GLU A 64 -1.02 -0.48 4.24
C GLU A 64 -1.84 -0.16 2.98
N ARG A 65 -2.01 -1.14 2.08
CA ARG A 65 -2.76 -0.97 0.82
C ARG A 65 -4.24 -0.69 1.05
N ASP A 66 -4.85 -1.36 2.03
CA ASP A 66 -6.23 -1.10 2.47
C ASP A 66 -6.39 0.35 2.91
N ALA A 67 -5.47 0.83 3.76
CA ALA A 67 -5.47 2.21 4.25
C ALA A 67 -5.30 3.24 3.14
N ILE A 68 -4.33 3.04 2.23
CA ILE A 68 -4.08 3.92 1.08
C ILE A 68 -5.32 4.03 0.21
N LEU A 69 -5.93 2.90 -0.17
CA LEU A 69 -7.08 2.90 -1.06
C LEU A 69 -8.33 3.49 -0.42
N ILE A 70 -8.57 3.22 0.85
CA ILE A 70 -9.71 3.81 1.57
C ILE A 70 -9.56 5.33 1.64
N HIS A 71 -8.36 5.85 1.93
CA HIS A 71 -8.09 7.29 1.89
C HIS A 71 -8.29 7.85 0.48
N TRP A 72 -7.81 7.14 -0.55
CA TRP A 72 -7.91 7.57 -1.94
C TRP A 72 -9.36 7.69 -2.42
N PHE A 73 -10.17 6.63 -2.28
CA PHE A 73 -11.55 6.61 -2.77
C PHE A 73 -12.45 7.58 -2.02
N ASN A 74 -12.17 7.83 -0.74
CA ASN A 74 -12.96 8.72 0.09
C ASN A 74 -12.45 10.17 0.11
N LYS A 75 -11.30 10.44 -0.51
CA LYS A 75 -10.56 11.72 -0.42
C LYS A 75 -10.41 12.21 1.02
N ILE A 76 -10.13 11.27 1.93
CA ILE A 76 -9.92 11.57 3.36
C ILE A 76 -8.58 12.27 3.50
N LYS A 77 -8.57 13.45 4.13
CA LYS A 77 -7.35 14.19 4.44
C LYS A 77 -6.68 13.57 5.67
N PRO A 78 -5.53 12.88 5.53
CA PRO A 78 -4.86 12.28 6.67
C PRO A 78 -4.23 13.35 7.55
N LYS A 79 -3.95 13.01 8.81
CA LYS A 79 -3.25 13.92 9.73
C LYS A 79 -1.79 14.02 9.32
N ARG A 80 -1.26 15.22 9.13
CA ARG A 80 0.17 15.44 8.91
C ARG A 80 0.93 15.26 10.21
N ILE A 81 1.94 14.41 10.20
CA ILE A 81 2.76 14.09 11.36
C ILE A 81 3.83 15.17 11.52
N ILE A 82 3.88 15.77 12.70
CA ILE A 82 5.03 16.53 13.18
C ILE A 82 5.62 15.75 14.33
N LEU A 83 6.90 15.42 14.23
CA LEU A 83 7.60 14.66 15.27
C LEU A 83 7.77 15.52 16.53
N GLY A 84 7.56 14.90 17.69
CA GLY A 84 7.77 15.53 19.00
C GLY A 84 9.24 15.90 19.22
N HIS A 85 10.15 15.12 18.65
CA HIS A 85 11.60 15.23 18.69
C HIS A 85 12.22 14.96 17.31
N THR A 86 13.49 15.34 17.12
CA THR A 86 14.20 15.09 15.87
C THR A 86 14.60 13.62 15.74
N LEU A 87 14.49 13.09 14.53
CA LEU A 87 15.07 11.80 14.13
C LEU A 87 16.16 12.08 13.07
N ASP A 88 17.39 11.65 13.33
CA ASP A 88 18.55 11.96 12.47
C ASP A 88 18.33 11.59 10.99
N TYR A 89 17.69 10.44 10.74
CA TYR A 89 17.38 9.99 9.38
C TYR A 89 16.33 10.88 8.70
N THR A 90 15.26 11.24 9.40
CA THR A 90 14.23 12.16 8.89
C THR A 90 14.82 13.53 8.53
N GLU A 91 15.69 14.08 9.39
CA GLU A 91 16.36 15.36 9.13
C GLU A 91 17.31 15.27 7.91
N THR A 92 18.07 14.18 7.82
CA THR A 92 18.94 13.90 6.68
C THR A 92 18.15 13.79 5.37
N LEU A 93 17.04 13.04 5.39
CA LEU A 93 16.17 12.88 4.23
C LEU A 93 15.52 14.19 3.82
N SER A 94 14.99 14.97 4.77
CA SER A 94 14.43 16.31 4.52
C SER A 94 15.46 17.20 3.85
N THR A 95 16.67 17.27 4.40
CA THR A 95 17.78 18.08 3.85
C THR A 95 18.13 17.66 2.43
N ASN A 96 18.14 16.35 2.13
CA ASN A 96 18.45 15.84 0.80
C ASN A 96 17.32 16.11 -0.21
N LEU A 97 16.07 16.00 0.23
CA LEU A 97 14.90 16.32 -0.59
C LEU A 97 14.81 17.82 -0.89
N GLU A 98 15.12 18.68 0.09
CA GLU A 98 15.17 20.13 -0.07
C GLU A 98 16.19 20.56 -1.13
N LYS A 99 17.36 19.91 -1.20
CA LYS A 99 18.36 20.14 -2.27
C LYS A 99 17.82 19.82 -3.67
N LEU A 100 16.83 18.92 -3.77
CA LEU A 100 16.13 18.59 -5.01
C LEU A 100 14.88 19.47 -5.23
N GLY A 101 14.55 20.32 -4.26
CA GLY A 101 13.40 21.22 -4.24
C GLY A 101 12.10 20.57 -3.79
N TYR A 102 12.16 19.46 -3.04
CA TYR A 102 11.00 18.81 -2.43
C TYR A 102 10.89 19.15 -0.96
N GLU A 103 9.66 19.29 -0.47
CA GLU A 103 9.30 19.26 0.93
C GLU A 103 9.00 17.80 1.34
N LEU A 104 9.57 17.35 2.45
CA LEU A 104 9.21 16.07 3.07
C LEU A 104 7.94 16.26 3.91
N ILE A 105 6.90 15.49 3.63
CA ILE A 105 5.65 15.49 4.39
C ILE A 105 5.34 14.07 4.84
N LEU A 106 5.22 13.87 6.15
CA LEU A 106 4.74 12.64 6.75
C LEU A 106 3.24 12.75 7.05
N ALA A 107 2.46 11.73 6.76
CA ALA A 107 1.04 11.68 7.10
C ALA A 107 0.59 10.32 7.62
N ASP A 108 -0.38 10.35 8.54
CA ASP A 108 -0.93 9.18 9.20
C ASP A 108 -2.18 8.67 8.47
N LEU A 109 -2.08 7.49 7.85
CA LEU A 109 -3.16 6.81 7.16
C LEU A 109 -3.85 5.74 8.05
N THR A 110 -3.52 5.66 9.34
CA THR A 110 -4.05 4.64 10.25
C THR A 110 -5.58 4.64 10.25
N LEU A 111 -6.16 3.45 10.07
CA LEU A 111 -7.61 3.21 10.14
C LEU A 111 -7.99 2.53 11.47
N ASP A 112 -8.70 1.40 11.41
CA ASP A 112 -9.17 0.59 12.54
C ASP A 112 -8.22 -0.58 12.88
N THR A 113 -6.97 -0.53 12.42
CA THR A 113 -5.99 -1.63 12.61
C THR A 113 -4.60 -1.15 13.02
N MET A 114 -3.58 -1.39 12.20
CA MET A 114 -2.18 -1.11 12.50
C MET A 114 -1.80 0.32 12.10
N PRO A 115 -0.78 0.91 12.74
CA PRO A 115 -0.17 2.14 12.27
C PRO A 115 0.21 2.07 10.78
N VAL A 116 -0.29 3.00 9.97
CA VAL A 116 0.10 3.16 8.56
C VAL A 116 0.56 4.59 8.34
N VAL A 117 1.77 4.76 7.79
CA VAL A 117 2.35 6.06 7.51
C VAL A 117 2.71 6.16 6.05
N ILE A 118 2.49 7.34 5.46
CA ILE A 118 2.98 7.71 4.14
C ILE A 118 3.99 8.86 4.27
N ALA A 119 5.15 8.70 3.65
CA ALA A 119 6.14 9.75 3.47
C ALA A 119 6.06 10.25 2.03
N MET A 120 5.98 11.57 1.85
CA MET A 120 5.79 12.20 0.55
C MET A 120 6.88 13.24 0.30
N ALA A 121 7.46 13.21 -0.90
CA ALA A 121 8.28 14.31 -1.41
C ALA A 121 7.40 15.14 -2.33
N VAL A 122 7.11 16.38 -1.94
CA VAL A 122 6.16 17.26 -2.64
C VAL A 122 6.85 18.52 -3.13
N LYS A 123 6.60 18.89 -4.39
CA LYS A 123 7.10 20.12 -4.99
C LYS A 123 5.98 20.86 -5.70
N LYS A 124 5.85 22.17 -5.43
CA LYS A 124 4.77 23.00 -5.99
C LYS A 124 4.92 23.21 -7.50
N ASP A 125 6.15 23.41 -7.96
CA ASP A 125 6.46 23.78 -9.34
C ASP A 125 7.64 22.96 -9.88
N GLY A 126 7.58 22.59 -11.15
CA GLY A 126 8.64 21.86 -11.85
C GLY A 126 8.26 20.42 -12.19
N GLU A 127 9.25 19.67 -12.67
CA GLU A 127 9.04 18.28 -13.06
C GLU A 127 8.96 17.34 -11.85
N PHE A 128 8.14 16.30 -12.00
CA PHE A 128 7.95 15.23 -11.02
C PHE A 128 7.46 15.73 -9.65
N PRO A 129 6.30 16.40 -9.56
CA PRO A 129 5.91 17.17 -8.38
C PRO A 129 5.62 16.32 -7.13
N PHE A 130 5.61 15.00 -7.24
CA PHE A 130 5.18 14.11 -6.18
C PHE A 130 5.86 12.74 -6.25
N PHE A 131 6.41 12.29 -5.12
CA PHE A 131 6.75 10.90 -4.87
C PHE A 131 6.22 10.48 -3.50
N ALA A 132 5.99 9.18 -3.31
CA ALA A 132 5.54 8.62 -2.04
C ALA A 132 6.19 7.26 -1.75
N GLY A 133 6.42 7.00 -0.47
CA GLY A 133 6.63 5.67 0.11
C GLY A 133 5.68 5.49 1.29
N ALA A 134 5.24 4.27 1.56
CA ALA A 134 4.31 4.01 2.66
C ALA A 134 4.70 2.73 3.39
N ALA A 135 4.30 2.62 4.65
CA ALA A 135 4.55 1.41 5.42
C ALA A 135 3.52 1.23 6.53
N SER A 136 3.31 -0.04 6.90
CA SER A 136 2.58 -0.44 8.10
C SER A 136 3.47 -1.27 9.03
N TYR A 137 3.49 -0.92 10.32
CA TYR A 137 4.30 -1.60 11.35
C TYR A 137 3.60 -1.62 12.71
N GLU A 138 4.05 -2.48 13.61
CA GLU A 138 3.56 -2.58 15.00
C GLU A 138 3.82 -1.30 15.81
N ARG A 139 4.88 -0.55 15.49
CA ARG A 139 5.16 0.75 16.08
C ARG A 139 5.14 1.82 14.99
N LYS A 140 4.55 2.98 15.29
CA LYS A 140 4.46 4.08 14.32
C LYS A 140 5.84 4.60 13.89
N ILE A 141 6.82 4.58 14.79
CA ILE A 141 8.20 4.95 14.45
C ILE A 141 8.83 4.05 13.37
N ASP A 142 8.53 2.75 13.38
CA ASP A 142 9.05 1.83 12.37
C ASP A 142 8.33 2.02 11.03
N ALA A 143 7.03 2.35 11.07
CA ALA A 143 6.27 2.71 9.88
C ALA A 143 6.81 4.00 9.25
N ILE A 144 7.16 5.01 10.06
CA ILE A 144 7.79 6.25 9.58
C ILE A 144 9.12 5.92 8.89
N LYS A 145 10.03 5.24 9.59
CA LYS A 145 11.35 4.90 9.04
C LYS A 145 11.23 4.13 7.72
N LYS A 146 10.35 3.12 7.67
CA LYS A 146 10.19 2.33 6.45
C LYS A 146 9.57 3.14 5.30
N ALA A 147 8.57 3.99 5.58
CA ALA A 147 7.98 4.85 4.57
C ALA A 147 9.00 5.85 4.00
N GLU A 148 9.88 6.40 4.86
CA GLU A 148 10.98 7.28 4.47
C GLU A 148 12.04 6.55 3.60
N GLU A 149 12.45 5.34 3.98
CA GLU A 149 13.36 4.51 3.18
C GLU A 149 12.79 4.22 1.78
N GLU A 150 11.50 3.91 1.68
CA GLU A 150 10.82 3.67 0.41
C GLU A 150 10.69 4.93 -0.44
N LEU A 151 10.43 6.08 0.19
CA LEU A 151 10.42 7.36 -0.48
C LEU A 151 11.82 7.69 -1.03
N GLU A 152 12.87 7.56 -0.22
CA GLU A 152 14.25 7.81 -0.63
C GLU A 152 14.65 6.92 -1.80
N PHE A 153 14.36 5.61 -1.70
CA PHE A 153 14.60 4.67 -2.78
C PHE A 153 13.85 5.06 -4.06
N THR A 154 12.57 5.40 -3.94
CA THR A 154 11.75 5.81 -5.09
C THR A 154 12.34 7.05 -5.76
N VAL A 155 12.59 8.12 -5.00
CA VAL A 155 13.18 9.36 -5.52
C VAL A 155 14.53 9.07 -6.19
N SER A 156 15.43 8.35 -5.52
CA SER A 156 16.76 8.01 -6.04
C SER A 156 16.67 7.24 -7.37
N GLN A 157 15.85 6.20 -7.42
CA GLN A 157 15.70 5.36 -8.61
C GLN A 157 15.07 6.12 -9.78
N ARG A 158 14.10 7.00 -9.51
CA ARG A 158 13.42 7.82 -10.51
C ARG A 158 14.32 8.93 -11.05
N MET A 159 15.09 9.58 -10.18
CA MET A 159 16.06 10.60 -10.59
C MET A 159 17.21 9.99 -11.40
N LYS A 160 17.69 8.80 -11.04
CA LYS A 160 18.69 8.05 -11.83
C LYS A 160 18.20 7.72 -13.24
N HIS A 161 16.91 7.47 -13.42
CA HIS A 161 16.31 7.09 -14.72
C HIS A 161 15.37 8.17 -15.27
N ARG A 162 15.63 9.45 -14.97
CA ARG A 162 14.71 10.56 -15.26
C ARG A 162 14.26 10.66 -16.73
N ASN A 163 15.13 10.33 -17.69
CA ASN A 163 14.78 10.42 -19.11
C ASN A 163 13.76 9.34 -19.50
N LYS A 164 13.92 8.12 -18.98
CA LYS A 164 12.95 7.04 -19.15
C LYS A 164 11.62 7.38 -18.48
N LEU A 165 11.66 8.01 -17.31
CA LEU A 165 10.48 8.49 -16.61
C LEU A 165 9.74 9.58 -17.40
N ARG A 166 10.46 10.57 -17.95
CA ARG A 166 9.87 11.61 -18.83
C ARG A 166 9.15 10.99 -20.02
N GLN A 167 9.75 10.00 -20.67
CA GLN A 167 9.12 9.31 -21.79
C GLN A 167 7.85 8.58 -21.34
N LYS A 168 7.92 7.82 -20.24
CA LYS A 168 6.76 7.13 -19.66
C LYS A 168 5.61 8.08 -19.34
N ILE A 169 5.88 9.26 -18.76
CA ILE A 169 4.86 10.27 -18.45
C ILE A 169 4.17 10.80 -19.73
N LYS A 170 4.93 11.02 -20.81
CA LYS A 170 4.36 11.44 -22.10
C LYS A 170 3.44 10.38 -22.68
N ASP A 171 3.85 9.12 -22.61
CA ASP A 171 3.15 7.98 -23.20
C ASP A 171 1.95 7.51 -22.35
N THR A 172 1.87 7.93 -21.09
CA THR A 172 0.79 7.53 -20.19
C THR A 172 -0.47 8.37 -20.45
N SER A 173 -1.59 7.71 -20.72
CA SER A 173 -2.92 8.32 -20.74
C SER A 173 -3.85 7.60 -19.76
N LEU A 174 -4.87 8.32 -19.26
CA LEU A 174 -5.75 7.83 -18.19
C LEU A 174 -6.37 6.45 -18.48
N LYS A 175 -6.90 6.25 -19.70
CA LYS A 175 -7.59 5.01 -20.10
C LYS A 175 -6.65 3.87 -20.47
N GLU A 176 -5.35 4.13 -20.56
CA GLU A 176 -4.33 3.15 -20.95
C GLU A 176 -3.52 2.63 -19.77
N ILE A 177 -3.84 3.07 -18.56
CA ILE A 177 -3.23 2.60 -17.32
C ILE A 177 -3.50 1.10 -17.16
N ARG A 178 -2.44 0.34 -16.92
CA ARG A 178 -2.47 -1.13 -16.75
C ARG A 178 -1.59 -1.62 -15.61
N GLU A 179 -0.42 -1.01 -15.42
CA GLU A 179 0.61 -1.49 -14.51
C GLU A 179 0.95 -0.46 -13.41
N PRO A 180 1.57 -0.89 -12.29
CA PRO A 180 2.09 0.00 -11.24
C PRO A 180 2.75 1.30 -11.74
N THR A 181 3.64 1.17 -12.72
CA THR A 181 4.41 2.31 -13.23
C THR A 181 3.58 3.29 -14.06
N ASP A 182 2.42 2.86 -14.59
CA ASP A 182 1.47 3.76 -15.27
C ASP A 182 0.73 4.63 -14.26
N HIS A 183 0.36 4.08 -13.10
CA HIS A 183 -0.25 4.83 -12.01
C HIS A 183 0.70 5.92 -11.53
N GLU A 184 1.96 5.58 -11.24
CA GLU A 184 2.97 6.57 -10.85
C GLU A 184 3.15 7.65 -11.93
N ALA A 185 3.34 7.25 -13.19
CA ALA A 185 3.56 8.18 -14.29
C ALA A 185 2.38 9.12 -14.54
N LEU A 186 1.14 8.66 -14.31
CA LEU A 186 -0.05 9.51 -14.39
C LEU A 186 0.06 10.69 -13.41
N TYR A 187 0.42 10.42 -12.15
CA TYR A 187 0.43 11.43 -11.09
C TYR A 187 1.65 12.33 -11.08
N LEU A 188 2.66 12.02 -11.89
CA LEU A 188 3.78 12.91 -12.17
C LEU A 188 3.47 13.97 -13.24
N LYS A 189 2.28 13.93 -13.86
CA LYS A 189 1.79 14.99 -14.74
C LYS A 189 1.30 16.20 -13.93
N PRO A 190 1.68 17.45 -14.28
CA PRO A 190 1.26 18.64 -13.56
C PRO A 190 -0.26 18.78 -13.37
N GLU A 191 -1.05 18.43 -14.39
CA GLU A 191 -2.51 18.49 -14.36
C GLU A 191 -3.16 17.52 -13.36
N MET A 192 -2.44 16.44 -12.99
CA MET A 192 -2.90 15.44 -12.03
C MET A 192 -2.59 15.80 -10.58
N PHE A 193 -1.64 16.72 -10.35
CA PHE A 193 -1.18 17.12 -9.03
C PHE A 193 -2.32 17.61 -8.12
N LYS A 194 -3.31 18.30 -8.68
CA LYS A 194 -4.50 18.79 -7.93
C LYS A 194 -5.26 17.66 -7.21
N HIS A 195 -5.20 16.43 -7.72
CA HIS A 195 -5.90 15.28 -7.13
C HIS A 195 -5.14 14.63 -5.96
N LEU A 196 -3.89 15.04 -5.72
CA LEU A 196 -3.04 14.58 -4.63
C LEU A 196 -3.09 15.49 -3.40
N LYS A 197 -3.49 16.76 -3.58
CA LYS A 197 -3.47 17.80 -2.53
C LYS A 197 -4.08 17.37 -1.20
N PHE A 198 -5.17 16.61 -1.25
CA PHE A 198 -5.85 16.14 -0.03
C PHE A 198 -4.94 15.29 0.89
N LEU A 199 -3.92 14.61 0.34
CA LEU A 199 -2.97 13.78 1.10
C LEU A 199 -2.06 14.61 2.01
N PHE A 200 -1.78 15.87 1.65
CA PHE A 200 -0.83 16.72 2.36
C PHE A 200 -1.40 18.09 2.78
N GLU A 201 -2.71 18.29 2.65
CA GLU A 201 -3.43 19.48 3.16
C GLU A 201 -4.33 19.14 4.37
N GLY A 202 -4.05 18.02 5.03
CA GLY A 202 -4.74 17.63 6.25
C GLY A 202 -4.26 18.36 7.50
N PRO A 203 -5.00 18.20 8.62
CA PRO A 203 -4.68 18.83 9.88
C PRO A 203 -3.33 18.35 10.40
N VAL A 204 -2.62 19.23 11.10
CA VAL A 204 -1.34 18.89 11.74
C VAL A 204 -1.61 18.14 13.05
N HIS A 205 -0.87 17.06 13.27
CA HIS A 205 -0.84 16.28 14.51
C HIS A 205 0.60 16.16 14.99
N ARG A 206 0.89 16.74 16.16
CA ARG A 206 2.20 16.57 16.80
C ARG A 206 2.18 15.26 17.58
N VAL A 207 2.93 14.29 17.10
CA VAL A 207 2.94 12.94 17.68
C VAL A 207 3.87 12.92 18.88
N SER A 208 3.37 12.45 20.02
CA SER A 208 4.16 12.24 21.24
C SER A 208 5.11 11.04 21.12
N GLU A 209 6.15 10.97 21.96
CA GLU A 209 7.01 9.79 22.03
C GLU A 209 6.21 8.52 22.32
N ASN A 210 5.25 8.58 23.26
CA ASN A 210 4.40 7.44 23.57
C ASN A 210 3.67 6.93 22.32
N GLU A 211 3.05 7.81 21.52
CA GLU A 211 2.38 7.41 20.27
C GLU A 211 3.35 6.86 19.21
N LEU A 212 4.61 7.28 19.20
CA LEU A 212 5.62 6.80 18.26
C LEU A 212 6.09 5.39 18.58
N TYR A 213 6.34 5.12 19.87
CA TYR A 213 6.97 3.90 20.35
C TYR A 213 5.99 2.86 20.89
N ASP A 214 4.72 3.22 21.13
CA ASP A 214 3.69 2.26 21.54
C ASP A 214 3.58 1.12 20.53
N LYS A 215 3.50 -0.09 21.06
CA LYS A 215 3.53 -1.31 20.28
C LYS A 215 2.13 -1.88 20.19
N THR A 216 1.60 -1.87 18.98
CA THR A 216 0.38 -2.56 18.62
C THR A 216 0.70 -4.01 18.21
N ASP A 217 0.08 -5.00 18.85
CA ASP A 217 0.23 -6.41 18.46
C ASP A 217 -0.69 -6.75 17.29
N LEU A 218 -0.10 -7.15 16.15
CA LEU A 218 -0.84 -7.40 14.92
C LEU A 218 -1.96 -8.44 15.10
N TYR A 219 -1.64 -9.58 15.73
CA TYR A 219 -2.58 -10.69 15.82
C TYR A 219 -3.74 -10.36 16.77
N SER A 220 -3.46 -9.65 17.85
CA SER A 220 -4.47 -9.17 18.79
C SER A 220 -5.41 -8.18 18.13
N VAL A 221 -4.89 -7.23 17.35
CA VAL A 221 -5.71 -6.26 16.61
C VAL A 221 -6.58 -6.94 15.56
N LEU A 222 -6.02 -7.86 14.77
CA LEU A 222 -6.81 -8.61 13.79
C LEU A 222 -7.90 -9.45 14.48
N GLY A 223 -7.56 -10.11 15.59
CA GLY A 223 -8.50 -10.90 16.38
C GLY A 223 -9.65 -10.07 16.95
N ALA A 224 -9.33 -8.92 17.57
CA ALA A 224 -10.32 -7.99 18.12
C ALA A 224 -11.23 -7.38 17.03
N GLY A 225 -10.67 -7.14 15.84
CA GLY A 225 -11.42 -6.69 14.66
C GLY A 225 -12.26 -7.78 13.99
N GLY A 226 -12.14 -9.04 14.41
CA GLY A 226 -12.81 -10.19 13.79
C GLY A 226 -12.23 -10.59 12.43
N PHE A 227 -11.03 -10.10 12.10
CA PHE A 227 -10.35 -10.39 10.85
C PHE A 227 -9.55 -11.69 10.95
N LYS A 228 -9.62 -12.51 9.89
CA LYS A 228 -8.89 -13.78 9.83
C LYS A 228 -7.69 -13.63 8.92
N LEU A 229 -6.51 -13.94 9.43
CA LEU A 229 -5.28 -13.98 8.65
C LEU A 229 -5.05 -15.41 8.17
N TYR A 230 -4.95 -15.57 6.85
CA TYR A 230 -4.54 -16.82 6.24
C TYR A 230 -3.18 -16.65 5.58
N HIS A 231 -2.47 -17.76 5.40
CA HIS A 231 -1.20 -17.78 4.70
C HIS A 231 -1.05 -19.02 3.80
N LEU A 232 -0.21 -18.87 2.78
CA LEU A 232 0.27 -19.94 1.91
C LEU A 232 1.80 -19.86 1.83
N ASP A 233 2.47 -21.00 2.02
CA ASP A 233 3.90 -21.11 1.78
C ASP A 233 4.17 -21.19 0.27
N MET A 234 4.76 -20.12 -0.26
CA MET A 234 5.11 -19.93 -1.66
C MET A 234 6.61 -20.15 -1.90
N THR A 235 7.35 -20.72 -0.94
CA THR A 235 8.79 -20.95 -1.09
C THR A 235 9.04 -21.95 -2.22
N ALA A 236 9.62 -21.46 -3.31
CA ALA A 236 9.97 -22.26 -4.48
C ALA A 236 10.90 -23.41 -4.09
N ARG A 237 10.76 -24.56 -4.77
CA ARG A 237 11.54 -25.76 -4.48
C ARG A 237 13.05 -25.49 -4.61
N GLU A 238 13.44 -24.73 -5.62
CA GLU A 238 14.81 -24.33 -5.89
C GLU A 238 15.38 -23.50 -4.73
N VAL A 239 14.57 -22.60 -4.15
CA VAL A 239 14.97 -21.81 -2.96
C VAL A 239 15.14 -22.72 -1.73
N ARG A 240 14.29 -23.73 -1.56
CA ARG A 240 14.43 -24.71 -0.46
C ARG A 240 15.70 -25.53 -0.58
N GLN A 241 16.07 -25.92 -1.80
CA GLN A 241 17.27 -26.73 -2.08
C GLN A 241 18.57 -25.97 -1.77
N LEU A 242 18.56 -24.63 -1.81
CA LEU A 242 19.72 -23.83 -1.44
C LEU A 242 19.99 -23.78 0.08
N GLU A 243 19.06 -24.32 0.90
CA GLU A 243 19.17 -24.38 2.37
C GLU A 243 19.43 -23.02 3.06
N LEU A 244 19.16 -21.90 2.38
CA LEU A 244 19.38 -20.54 2.89
C LEU A 244 18.41 -20.12 4.01
N GLY A 245 17.47 -20.99 4.40
CA GLY A 245 16.43 -20.69 5.38
C GLY A 245 15.35 -19.70 4.91
N ILE A 246 15.44 -19.17 3.67
CA ILE A 246 14.47 -18.22 3.13
C ILE A 246 13.09 -18.88 2.99
N LYS A 247 12.08 -18.23 3.56
CA LYS A 247 10.67 -18.55 3.43
C LYS A 247 9.99 -17.46 2.63
N VAL A 248 9.15 -17.83 1.67
CA VAL A 248 8.30 -16.91 0.91
C VAL A 248 6.86 -17.26 1.22
N VAL A 249 6.06 -16.28 1.61
CA VAL A 249 4.68 -16.45 2.07
C VAL A 249 3.77 -15.52 1.29
N ARG A 250 2.55 -15.98 1.00
CA ARG A 250 1.41 -15.15 0.61
C ARG A 250 0.43 -15.06 1.78
N ALA A 251 0.32 -13.90 2.40
CA ALA A 251 -0.73 -13.57 3.38
C ALA A 251 -2.04 -13.21 2.67
N ILE A 252 -3.17 -13.46 3.34
CA ILE A 252 -4.51 -13.11 2.86
C ILE A 252 -5.37 -12.71 4.06
N ILE A 253 -5.97 -11.53 4.01
CA ILE A 253 -6.94 -11.05 5.02
C ILE A 253 -8.27 -10.76 4.31
N PRO A 254 -9.23 -11.69 4.32
CA PRO A 254 -10.51 -11.48 3.65
C PRO A 254 -11.22 -10.23 4.19
N GLY A 255 -11.73 -9.41 3.26
CA GLY A 255 -12.42 -8.16 3.57
C GLY A 255 -11.57 -6.90 3.41
N PHE A 256 -10.24 -7.01 3.42
CA PHE A 256 -9.32 -5.89 3.16
C PHE A 256 -9.28 -5.55 1.67
N VAL A 257 -9.26 -4.26 1.36
CA VAL A 257 -9.29 -3.74 0.00
C VAL A 257 -7.99 -4.13 -0.72
N PRO A 258 -8.03 -4.99 -1.76
CA PRO A 258 -6.83 -5.35 -2.49
C PRO A 258 -6.38 -4.18 -3.38
N ILE A 259 -5.07 -4.00 -3.54
CA ILE A 259 -4.57 -3.08 -4.57
C ILE A 259 -4.79 -3.67 -5.96
N THR A 260 -5.29 -2.85 -6.87
CA THR A 260 -5.66 -3.23 -8.24
C THR A 260 -5.05 -2.23 -9.21
N PHE A 261 -4.36 -2.72 -10.22
CA PHE A 261 -3.77 -1.86 -11.25
C PHE A 261 -4.62 -1.88 -12.51
N GLY A 262 -4.70 -0.73 -13.16
CA GLY A 262 -5.43 -0.55 -14.40
C GLY A 262 -6.64 0.36 -14.27
N TYR A 263 -7.05 0.94 -15.39
CA TYR A 263 -8.27 1.75 -15.47
C TYR A 263 -9.53 0.86 -15.37
N GLY A 264 -10.44 1.20 -14.45
CA GLY A 264 -11.70 0.50 -14.22
C GLY A 264 -11.57 -0.86 -13.54
N GLN A 265 -10.46 -1.11 -12.84
CA GLN A 265 -10.18 -2.36 -12.12
C GLN A 265 -10.41 -2.25 -10.61
N GLU A 266 -11.00 -1.15 -10.15
CA GLU A 266 -11.15 -0.83 -8.75
C GLU A 266 -12.05 -1.83 -8.03
N PRO A 267 -11.69 -2.23 -6.79
CA PRO A 267 -12.42 -3.23 -6.07
C PRO A 267 -13.66 -2.61 -5.38
N LEU A 268 -14.55 -2.00 -6.16
CA LEU A 268 -15.73 -1.26 -5.66
C LEU A 268 -16.76 -2.15 -4.95
N GLY A 269 -16.64 -3.47 -5.03
CA GLY A 269 -17.42 -4.41 -4.21
C GLY A 269 -16.95 -4.52 -2.75
N MET A 270 -15.84 -3.89 -2.37
CA MET A 270 -15.24 -4.05 -1.04
C MET A 270 -15.91 -3.15 -0.02
N ARG A 271 -16.59 -3.76 0.96
CA ARG A 271 -17.34 -3.06 2.02
C ARG A 271 -16.51 -2.03 2.79
N ARG A 272 -15.24 -2.32 3.09
CA ARG A 272 -14.37 -1.43 3.87
C ARG A 272 -14.18 -0.04 3.23
N ILE A 273 -14.28 0.07 1.90
CA ILE A 273 -14.27 1.38 1.20
C ILE A 273 -15.38 2.30 1.72
N TYR A 274 -16.56 1.73 1.99
CA TYR A 274 -17.76 2.47 2.34
C TYR A 274 -18.00 2.54 3.85
N GLU A 275 -17.70 1.46 4.56
CA GLU A 275 -18.09 1.27 5.97
C GLU A 275 -17.04 1.79 6.95
N THR A 276 -15.76 1.51 6.69
CA THR A 276 -14.67 1.83 7.62
C THR A 276 -14.60 3.32 7.91
N PRO A 277 -14.59 4.24 6.92
CA PRO A 277 -14.52 5.68 7.18
C PRO A 277 -15.62 6.21 8.10
N VAL A 278 -16.84 5.66 8.01
CA VAL A 278 -17.96 6.07 8.88
C VAL A 278 -17.81 5.48 10.27
N LYS A 279 -17.45 4.19 10.36
CA LYS A 279 -17.29 3.49 11.64
C LYS A 279 -16.27 4.17 12.56
N ILE A 280 -15.20 4.72 11.99
CA ILE A 280 -14.13 5.39 12.75
C ILE A 280 -14.23 6.92 12.73
N GLY A 281 -15.33 7.48 12.23
CA GLY A 281 -15.59 8.93 12.30
C GLY A 281 -14.78 9.80 11.33
N LEU A 282 -14.15 9.23 10.30
CA LEU A 282 -13.51 10.00 9.22
C LEU A 282 -14.52 10.57 8.21
N ARG A 283 -15.75 10.04 8.19
CA ARG A 283 -16.89 10.55 7.40
C ARG A 283 -18.19 10.46 8.18
N ASN A 284 -19.08 11.42 7.96
CA ASN A 284 -20.43 11.41 8.54
C ASN A 284 -21.39 10.47 7.80
N LYS A 285 -21.13 10.19 6.52
CA LYS A 285 -21.94 9.29 5.67
C LYS A 285 -21.05 8.46 4.76
N LYS A 286 -21.51 7.25 4.41
CA LYS A 286 -20.86 6.39 3.42
C LYS A 286 -20.76 7.17 2.10
N ILE A 287 -19.61 7.10 1.44
CA ILE A 287 -19.52 7.49 0.04
C ILE A 287 -20.39 6.51 -0.78
N THR A 288 -20.99 6.95 -1.87
CA THR A 288 -21.73 6.09 -2.79
C THR A 288 -20.82 5.60 -3.91
N GLU A 289 -21.12 4.44 -4.49
CA GLU A 289 -20.41 3.94 -5.67
C GLU A 289 -20.48 4.96 -6.83
N THR A 290 -21.64 5.60 -7.02
CA THR A 290 -21.83 6.67 -8.01
C THR A 290 -20.93 7.88 -7.77
N GLU A 291 -20.71 8.30 -6.52
CA GLU A 291 -19.76 9.38 -6.21
C GLU A 291 -18.32 9.01 -6.61
N ILE A 292 -17.92 7.75 -6.39
CA ILE A 292 -16.59 7.25 -6.80
C ILE A 292 -16.49 7.20 -8.33
N ILE A 293 -17.50 6.66 -9.01
CA ILE A 293 -17.52 6.53 -10.49
C ILE A 293 -17.53 7.91 -11.17
N ASN A 294 -18.31 8.86 -10.67
CA ASN A 294 -18.40 10.20 -11.27
C ASN A 294 -17.11 11.01 -11.14
N ASN A 295 -16.29 10.72 -10.14
CA ASN A 295 -14.99 11.37 -9.90
C ASN A 295 -13.82 10.41 -10.13
N TYR A 296 -14.05 9.42 -11.00
CA TYR A 296 -13.18 8.27 -11.10
C TYR A 296 -11.77 8.63 -11.58
N LEU A 297 -10.79 8.19 -10.80
CA LEU A 297 -9.36 8.22 -11.13
C LEU A 297 -8.69 6.99 -10.50
N PRO A 298 -7.80 6.28 -11.25
CA PRO A 298 -6.94 5.25 -10.68
C PRO A 298 -6.14 5.80 -9.50
N HIS A 299 -5.82 4.98 -8.49
CA HIS A 299 -5.03 5.44 -7.35
C HIS A 299 -3.60 5.84 -7.74
N PHE A 300 -2.95 6.65 -6.91
CA PHE A 300 -1.60 7.16 -7.20
C PHE A 300 -0.46 6.20 -6.86
N PHE A 301 -0.73 5.24 -5.97
CA PHE A 301 0.31 4.40 -5.40
C PHE A 301 0.70 3.25 -6.35
N PRO A 302 2.00 2.98 -6.59
CA PRO A 302 2.45 1.87 -7.42
C PRO A 302 2.41 0.51 -6.71
#